data_AF-A0A821IRI7-F1
#
_entry.id   AF-A0A821IRI7-F1
#
_cell.length_a   1.000
_cell.length_b   1.000
_cell.length_c   1.000
_cell.angle_alpha   90.00
_cell.angle_beta   90.00
_cell.angle_gamma   90.00
#
_symmetry.space_group_name_H-M   'P 1'
#
loop_
_entity.id
_entity.type
_entity.pdbx_description
1 polymer ?
#
loop_
_entity_poly.entity_id
_entity_poly.type
_entity_poly.pdbx_seq_one_letter_code
_entity_poly.pdbx_strand_id
1 'polypeptide(L)'
;MYQCTNSRKCISKQRLLDDFRDCPENDDEEYNQSCSLHDAHQRFQCRYENQKKCLAFLVFGNIIKDCEDGEDEIFELEQYNAVYISFQKICDGMVDLLPLAIDGQYETDETNCKYWPCNNIYTRCNKVWNCKNGVDEMSCSHTISSLSRN
;
A
#
# COMPACT_ATOMS: atom_id res chain seq x y z
N MET A 1 -2.21 -8.76 -13.08
CA MET A 1 -0.99 -9.36 -13.64
C MET A 1 -0.43 -8.44 -14.71
N TYR A 2 0.88 -8.22 -14.71
CA TYR A 2 1.65 -7.48 -15.70
C TYR A 2 2.56 -8.46 -16.45
N GLN A 3 2.77 -8.27 -17.75
CA GLN A 3 3.66 -9.09 -18.56
C GLN A 3 4.87 -8.26 -18.96
N CYS A 4 6.06 -8.75 -18.63
CA CYS A 4 7.32 -8.09 -18.96
C CYS A 4 7.52 -8.03 -20.48
N THR A 5 8.08 -6.92 -20.94
CA THR A 5 8.41 -6.65 -22.34
C THR A 5 9.46 -7.65 -22.83
N ASN A 6 9.30 -8.13 -24.07
CA ASN A 6 10.15 -9.14 -24.70
C ASN A 6 10.31 -10.45 -23.92
N SER A 7 9.41 -10.72 -22.96
CA SER A 7 9.47 -11.88 -22.08
C SER A 7 8.11 -12.55 -21.91
N ARG A 8 8.15 -13.82 -21.52
CA ARG A 8 6.96 -14.57 -21.08
C ARG A 8 6.75 -14.49 -19.56
N LYS A 9 7.62 -13.80 -18.84
CA LYS A 9 7.51 -13.60 -17.40
C LYS A 9 6.33 -12.66 -17.12
N CYS A 10 5.50 -13.07 -16.15
CA CYS A 10 4.38 -12.29 -15.66
C CYS A 10 4.56 -12.07 -14.16
N ILE A 11 4.21 -10.88 -13.68
CA ILE A 11 4.28 -10.49 -12.28
C ILE A 11 2.95 -9.92 -11.78
N SER A 12 2.80 -9.82 -10.46
CA SER A 12 1.68 -9.06 -9.89
C SER A 12 1.83 -7.59 -10.28
N LYS A 13 0.70 -6.91 -10.54
CA LYS A 13 0.74 -5.47 -10.81
C LYS A 13 1.22 -4.67 -9.60
N GLN A 14 1.12 -5.24 -8.40
CA GLN A 14 1.62 -4.64 -7.16
C GLN A 14 3.16 -4.54 -7.12
N ARG A 15 3.87 -5.38 -7.88
CA ARG A 15 5.34 -5.35 -8.03
C ARG A 15 5.80 -4.40 -9.14
N LEU A 16 5.02 -3.36 -9.40
CA LEU A 16 5.39 -2.31 -10.35
C LEU A 16 5.80 -1.10 -9.52
N LEU A 17 7.02 -0.61 -9.73
CA LEU A 17 7.62 0.47 -8.96
C LEU A 17 7.77 0.09 -7.48
N ASP A 18 8.28 -1.12 -7.21
CA ASP A 18 8.58 -1.60 -5.85
C ASP A 18 10.09 -1.63 -5.53
N ASP A 19 10.91 -1.00 -6.38
CA ASP A 19 12.37 -0.95 -6.35
C ASP A 19 13.05 -2.32 -6.56
N PHE A 20 12.28 -3.34 -6.97
CA PHE A 20 12.81 -4.64 -7.38
C PHE A 20 12.68 -4.84 -8.88
N ARG A 21 13.83 -5.06 -9.54
CA ARG A 21 13.85 -5.51 -10.92
C ARG A 21 13.38 -6.96 -11.05
N ASP A 22 12.08 -7.14 -11.26
CA ASP A 22 11.48 -8.40 -11.65
C ASP A 22 11.58 -8.65 -13.16
N CYS A 23 11.46 -7.63 -14.00
CA CYS A 23 11.47 -7.83 -15.44
C CYS A 23 12.87 -7.82 -16.06
N PRO A 24 13.14 -8.65 -17.09
CA PRO A 24 14.45 -8.68 -17.77
C PRO A 24 14.83 -7.32 -18.36
N GLU A 25 13.86 -6.53 -18.82
CA GLU A 25 14.08 -5.21 -19.41
C GLU A 25 13.87 -4.06 -18.41
N ASN A 26 13.64 -4.36 -17.12
CA ASN A 26 13.38 -3.36 -16.08
C ASN A 26 12.14 -2.47 -16.35
N ASP A 27 11.22 -2.94 -17.17
CA ASP A 27 10.02 -2.21 -17.58
C ASP A 27 8.93 -2.15 -16.50
N ASP A 28 9.05 -3.00 -15.49
CA ASP A 28 8.31 -2.97 -14.24
C ASP A 28 8.62 -1.74 -13.38
N GLU A 29 9.89 -1.35 -13.32
CA GLU A 29 10.37 -0.20 -12.54
C GLU A 29 10.34 1.12 -13.33
N GLU A 30 9.99 1.06 -14.62
CA GLU A 30 9.82 2.23 -15.50
C GLU A 30 8.36 2.41 -15.95
N TYR A 31 7.40 1.85 -15.20
CA TYR A 31 6.00 1.82 -15.60
C TYR A 31 5.29 3.19 -15.44
N ASN A 32 5.19 3.92 -16.57
CA ASN A 32 4.62 5.28 -16.64
C ASN A 32 3.12 5.39 -16.31
N GLN A 33 2.35 4.30 -16.38
CA GLN A 33 0.90 4.31 -16.13
C GLN A 33 0.55 3.80 -14.72
N SER A 34 1.50 3.85 -13.79
CA SER A 34 1.35 3.32 -12.42
C SER A 34 0.15 3.92 -11.67
N CYS A 35 -0.13 5.21 -11.87
CA CYS A 35 -1.29 5.87 -11.27
C CYS A 35 -2.65 5.45 -11.86
N SER A 36 -2.67 4.75 -12.99
CA SER A 36 -3.91 4.24 -13.62
C SER A 36 -4.20 2.79 -13.23
N LEU A 37 -3.40 2.18 -12.36
CA LEU A 37 -3.64 0.83 -11.88
C LEU A 37 -4.81 0.83 -10.89
N HIS A 38 -5.66 -0.20 -10.97
CA HIS A 38 -6.87 -0.31 -10.12
C HIS A 38 -6.56 -0.55 -8.63
N ASP A 39 -5.28 -0.70 -8.26
CA ASP A 39 -4.76 -0.78 -6.90
C ASP A 39 -4.20 0.57 -6.41
N ALA A 40 -4.52 1.70 -7.07
CA ALA A 40 -3.99 3.03 -6.74
C ALA A 40 -4.11 3.45 -5.26
N HIS A 41 -5.08 2.92 -4.51
CA HIS A 41 -5.22 3.19 -3.06
C HIS A 41 -4.13 2.53 -2.20
N GLN A 42 -3.40 1.56 -2.76
CA GLN A 42 -2.23 0.90 -2.16
C GLN A 42 -0.92 1.46 -2.73
N ARG A 43 -0.95 2.68 -3.30
CA ARG A 43 0.20 3.33 -3.93
C ARG A 43 0.39 4.73 -3.40
N PHE A 44 1.65 5.16 -3.31
CA PHE A 44 1.99 6.53 -2.97
C PHE A 44 2.20 7.35 -4.24
N GLN A 45 1.48 8.45 -4.38
CA GLN A 45 1.59 9.33 -5.54
C GLN A 45 2.56 10.48 -5.25
N CYS A 46 3.62 10.59 -6.06
CA CYS A 46 4.46 11.79 -6.04
C CYS A 46 3.64 13.01 -6.52
N ARG A 47 3.67 14.12 -5.76
CA ARG A 47 2.88 15.33 -6.02
C ARG A 47 3.44 16.18 -7.15
N TYR A 48 4.75 16.16 -7.38
CA TYR A 48 5.39 17.08 -8.31
C TYR A 48 5.26 16.65 -9.78
N GLU A 49 4.93 17.63 -10.64
CA GLU A 49 4.39 17.42 -11.99
C GLU A 49 5.34 16.77 -13.00
N ASN A 50 6.65 16.77 -12.74
CA ASN A 50 7.63 16.21 -13.67
C ASN A 50 7.56 14.67 -13.76
N GLN A 51 7.00 14.01 -12.73
CA GLN A 51 6.81 12.56 -12.68
C GLN A 51 5.54 12.21 -11.89
N LYS A 52 4.38 12.17 -12.56
CA LYS A 52 3.17 11.54 -11.97
C LYS A 52 3.36 10.03 -11.89
N LYS A 53 4.21 9.58 -10.96
CA LYS A 53 4.43 8.19 -10.62
C LYS A 53 3.64 7.85 -9.36
N CYS A 54 3.06 6.66 -9.37
CA CYS A 54 2.42 6.08 -8.19
C CYS A 54 3.22 4.85 -7.77
N LEU A 55 4.12 5.09 -6.83
CA LEU A 55 5.04 4.11 -6.27
C LEU A 55 4.27 3.02 -5.54
N ALA A 56 4.82 1.80 -5.51
CA ALA A 56 4.32 0.79 -4.59
C ALA A 56 4.45 1.30 -3.16
N PHE A 57 3.51 0.96 -2.28
CA PHE A 57 3.60 1.43 -0.90
C PHE A 57 4.84 0.91 -0.16
N LEU A 58 5.39 -0.24 -0.59
CA LEU A 58 6.59 -0.84 -0.02
C LEU A 58 7.82 0.09 -0.04
N VAL A 59 7.86 1.03 -0.98
CA VAL A 59 8.97 1.97 -1.12
C VAL A 59 8.70 3.31 -0.45
N PHE A 60 7.51 3.52 0.11
CA PHE A 60 7.21 4.73 0.86
C PHE A 60 7.90 4.70 2.23
N GLY A 61 8.82 5.63 2.47
CA GLY A 61 9.47 5.74 3.76
C GLY A 61 10.58 4.72 3.99
N ASN A 62 11.18 4.23 2.91
CA ASN A 62 12.21 3.19 2.92
C ASN A 62 13.64 3.77 3.12
N ILE A 63 13.76 5.08 3.34
CA ILE A 63 15.00 5.87 3.48
C ILE A 63 15.71 6.12 2.13
N ILE A 64 15.11 5.69 1.02
CA ILE A 64 15.55 5.89 -0.37
C ILE A 64 14.63 6.91 -1.01
N LYS A 65 15.19 7.86 -1.76
CA LYS A 65 14.38 8.87 -2.45
C LYS A 65 13.92 8.32 -3.80
N ASP A 66 12.69 7.82 -3.84
CA ASP A 66 12.01 7.31 -5.03
C ASP A 66 11.19 8.41 -5.74
N CYS A 67 10.72 9.43 -5.02
CA CYS A 67 10.28 10.68 -5.63
C CYS A 67 11.46 11.66 -5.79
N GLU A 68 11.40 12.51 -6.83
CA GLU A 68 12.49 13.46 -7.17
C GLU A 68 12.85 14.42 -6.02
N ASP A 69 11.83 14.91 -5.30
CA ASP A 69 12.00 15.79 -4.14
C ASP A 69 12.13 15.03 -2.81
N GLY A 70 12.11 13.69 -2.85
CA GLY A 70 12.17 12.83 -1.67
C GLY A 70 10.95 12.95 -0.76
N GLU A 71 9.79 13.35 -1.29
CA GLU A 71 8.54 13.53 -0.53
C GLU A 71 7.94 12.23 0.02
N ASP A 72 8.29 11.12 -0.62
CA ASP A 72 8.14 9.75 -0.13
C ASP A 72 8.90 9.51 1.17
N GLU A 73 9.98 10.27 1.40
CA GLU A 73 10.85 10.21 2.58
C GLU A 73 10.71 11.41 3.52
N ILE A 74 9.84 12.37 3.20
CA ILE A 74 9.57 13.50 4.09
C ILE A 74 8.65 13.04 5.21
N PHE A 75 9.28 12.49 6.25
CA PHE A 75 8.68 12.33 7.56
C PHE A 75 8.72 13.68 8.29
N GLU A 76 7.56 14.25 8.61
CA GLU A 76 7.48 15.36 9.55
C GLU A 76 8.22 14.93 10.83
N LEU A 77 9.30 15.64 11.15
CA LEU A 77 10.36 15.26 12.08
C LEU A 77 9.84 15.06 13.51
N GLU A 78 9.20 13.93 13.83
CA GLU A 78 8.89 13.57 15.22
C GLU A 78 8.52 12.08 15.44
N GLN A 79 9.09 11.10 14.72
CA GLN A 79 8.98 9.69 15.16
C GLN A 79 10.04 8.72 14.61
N TYR A 80 11.30 8.92 14.98
CA TYR A 80 12.30 7.84 14.95
C TYR A 80 11.92 6.79 16.03
N ASN A 81 11.17 5.75 15.66
CA ASN A 81 11.17 4.37 16.25
C ASN A 81 9.88 3.55 16.05
N ALA A 82 8.91 3.98 15.23
CA ALA A 82 7.78 3.11 14.88
C ALA A 82 7.67 3.00 13.37
N VAL A 83 7.89 1.78 12.85
CA VAL A 83 7.34 1.38 11.55
C VAL A 83 5.82 1.56 11.68
N TYR A 84 5.30 2.69 11.17
CA TYR A 84 3.91 3.07 11.38
C TYR A 84 3.06 2.32 10.37
N ILE A 85 2.65 1.09 10.71
CA ILE A 85 1.60 0.41 9.97
C ILE A 85 0.24 0.97 10.36
N SER A 86 -0.56 1.30 9.36
CA SER A 86 -1.93 1.74 9.58
C SER A 86 -2.80 0.53 9.91
N PHE A 87 -3.71 0.63 10.88
CA PHE A 87 -4.57 -0.49 11.31
C PHE A 87 -5.43 -1.09 10.17
N GLN A 88 -5.67 -0.33 9.10
CA GLN A 88 -6.38 -0.81 7.91
C GLN A 88 -5.57 -1.81 7.07
N LYS A 89 -4.24 -1.83 7.23
CA LYS A 89 -3.32 -2.64 6.42
C LYS A 89 -2.93 -3.96 7.06
N ILE A 90 -3.16 -4.10 8.36
CA ILE A 90 -2.99 -5.39 9.03
C ILE A 90 -3.92 -6.40 8.35
N CYS A 91 -3.35 -7.53 7.90
CA CYS A 91 -4.06 -8.60 7.23
C CYS A 91 -4.72 -8.20 5.90
N ASP A 92 -4.08 -7.31 5.16
CA ASP A 92 -4.48 -6.89 3.81
C ASP A 92 -3.89 -7.79 2.70
N GLY A 93 -3.02 -8.74 3.08
CA GLY A 93 -2.37 -9.68 2.19
C GLY A 93 -0.93 -9.29 1.83
N MET A 94 -0.39 -8.22 2.40
CA MET A 94 0.99 -7.77 2.22
C MET A 94 1.73 -7.74 3.55
N VAL A 95 2.94 -8.29 3.58
CA VAL A 95 3.80 -8.20 4.75
C VAL A 95 4.47 -6.83 4.71
N ASP A 96 3.89 -5.85 5.40
CA ASP A 96 4.41 -4.48 5.47
C ASP A 96 5.45 -4.33 6.60
N LEU A 97 5.44 -5.22 7.61
CA LEU A 97 6.38 -5.20 8.72
C LEU A 97 7.44 -6.30 8.62
N LEU A 98 8.67 -5.98 9.03
CA LEU A 98 9.71 -6.98 9.24
C LEU A 98 9.24 -8.04 10.27
N PRO A 99 9.42 -9.34 10.00
CA PRO A 99 8.98 -10.39 10.91
C PRO A 99 9.62 -10.27 12.30
N LEU A 100 8.81 -10.32 13.34
CA LEU A 100 9.25 -10.30 14.73
C LEU A 100 9.20 -11.71 15.33
N ALA A 101 10.24 -12.10 16.07
CA ALA A 101 10.24 -13.38 16.78
C ALA A 101 9.46 -13.26 18.10
N ILE A 102 8.26 -13.82 18.16
CA ILE A 102 7.38 -13.87 19.34
C ILE A 102 7.15 -15.34 19.67
N ASP A 103 7.44 -15.76 20.91
CA ASP A 103 7.29 -17.14 21.38
C ASP A 103 7.96 -18.21 20.48
N GLY A 104 9.07 -17.83 19.83
CA GLY A 104 9.82 -18.70 18.92
C GLY A 104 9.21 -18.85 17.52
N GLN A 105 8.16 -18.09 17.20
CA GLN A 105 7.58 -17.99 15.86
C GLN A 105 7.86 -16.61 15.26
N TYR A 106 8.04 -16.56 13.94
CA TYR A 106 8.19 -15.29 13.21
C TYR A 106 6.81 -14.78 12.82
N GLU A 107 6.38 -13.74 13.50
CA GLU A 107 5.07 -13.10 13.34
C GLU A 107 5.21 -11.83 12.47
N THR A 108 4.25 -11.64 11.59
CA THR A 108 4.09 -10.43 10.77
C THR A 108 2.71 -9.83 10.97
N ASP A 109 2.48 -8.65 10.40
CA ASP A 109 1.17 -8.02 10.24
C ASP A 109 0.17 -8.87 9.42
N GLU A 110 0.64 -9.93 8.77
CA GLU A 110 -0.16 -10.92 8.02
C GLU A 110 -0.34 -12.26 8.77
N THR A 111 0.14 -12.34 10.01
CA THR A 111 -0.04 -13.54 10.83
C THR A 111 -1.27 -13.39 11.70
N ASN A 112 -1.93 -14.50 12.04
CA ASN A 112 -3.09 -14.51 12.94
C ASN A 112 -4.33 -13.71 12.46
N CYS A 113 -4.48 -13.47 11.15
CA CYS A 113 -5.57 -12.72 10.53
C CYS A 113 -7.00 -13.23 10.80
N LYS A 114 -7.17 -14.46 11.30
CA LYS A 114 -8.46 -14.94 11.82
C LYS A 114 -9.01 -14.06 12.96
N TYR A 115 -8.13 -13.34 13.68
CA TYR A 115 -8.51 -12.41 14.74
C TYR A 115 -8.61 -10.95 14.25
N TRP A 116 -8.18 -10.67 13.02
CA TRP A 116 -8.24 -9.36 12.39
C TRP A 116 -9.05 -9.41 11.09
N PRO A 117 -10.39 -9.54 11.18
CA PRO A 117 -11.22 -9.65 9.99
C PRO A 117 -11.14 -8.37 9.15
N CYS A 118 -11.14 -8.53 7.83
CA CYS A 118 -11.06 -7.41 6.88
C CYS A 118 -12.21 -6.38 7.02
N ASN A 119 -13.34 -6.74 7.66
CA ASN A 119 -14.43 -5.81 8.01
C ASN A 119 -14.40 -5.59 9.52
N ASN A 120 -13.76 -4.51 9.93
CA ASN A 120 -13.58 -4.11 11.31
C ASN A 120 -13.77 -2.60 11.45
N ILE A 121 -13.60 -2.06 12.66
CA ILE A 121 -13.84 -0.63 12.93
C ILE A 121 -12.91 0.32 12.16
N TYR A 122 -11.75 -0.14 11.71
CA TYR A 122 -10.77 0.64 10.96
C TYR A 122 -11.01 0.59 9.46
N THR A 123 -11.56 -0.52 8.96
CA THR A 123 -11.77 -0.79 7.53
C THR A 123 -13.21 -0.57 7.06
N ARG A 124 -14.19 -0.58 7.97
CA ARG A 124 -15.61 -0.47 7.63
C ARG A 124 -16.00 0.94 7.18
N CYS A 125 -16.68 1.03 6.04
CA CYS A 125 -17.27 2.25 5.51
C CYS A 125 -16.25 3.40 5.37
N ASN A 126 -15.00 3.07 5.08
CA ASN A 126 -13.91 4.02 4.92
C ASN A 126 -13.66 4.37 3.44
N LYS A 127 -14.49 3.86 2.53
CA LYS A 127 -14.42 4.02 1.06
C LYS A 127 -13.29 3.23 0.40
N VAL A 128 -12.68 2.27 1.10
CA VAL A 128 -11.63 1.39 0.58
C VAL A 128 -12.12 -0.05 0.65
N TRP A 129 -11.97 -0.83 -0.42
CA TRP A 129 -12.30 -2.26 -0.41
C TRP A 129 -11.15 -3.08 0.16
N ASN A 130 -11.20 -3.31 1.47
CA ASN A 130 -10.24 -4.14 2.19
C ASN A 130 -10.67 -5.61 2.18
N CYS A 131 -11.97 -5.91 2.09
CA CYS A 131 -12.46 -7.27 1.94
C CYS A 131 -12.59 -7.69 0.46
N LYS A 132 -12.20 -8.93 0.14
CA LYS A 132 -12.36 -9.51 -1.22
C LYS A 132 -13.79 -9.48 -1.76
N ASN A 133 -14.79 -9.52 -0.88
CA ASN A 133 -16.21 -9.44 -1.22
C ASN A 133 -16.82 -8.05 -0.98
N GLY A 134 -15.99 -7.04 -0.65
CA GLY A 134 -16.41 -5.67 -0.38
C GLY A 134 -17.34 -5.48 0.82
N VAL A 135 -17.44 -6.46 1.72
CA VAL A 135 -18.40 -6.43 2.84
C VAL A 135 -18.13 -5.33 3.86
N ASP A 136 -16.90 -4.82 3.91
CA ASP A 136 -16.51 -3.66 4.69
C ASP A 136 -17.17 -2.35 4.20
N GLU A 137 -17.50 -2.25 2.92
CA GLU A 137 -18.15 -1.07 2.32
C GLU A 137 -19.65 -1.28 2.02
N MET A 138 -20.23 -2.38 2.48
CA MET A 138 -21.67 -2.66 2.31
C MET A 138 -22.51 -2.14 3.49
N SER A 139 -23.73 -1.69 3.18
CA SER A 139 -24.71 -1.21 4.17
C SER A 139 -24.18 -0.06 5.05
N CYS A 140 -23.34 0.80 4.49
CA CYS A 140 -22.95 2.05 5.10
C CYS A 140 -24.16 2.99 5.05
N SER A 141 -24.78 3.26 6.20
CA SER A 141 -25.71 4.36 6.31
C SER A 141 -24.95 5.63 5.95
N HIS A 142 -25.37 6.30 4.88
CA HIS A 142 -24.89 7.63 4.50
C HIS A 142 -25.33 8.63 5.58
N THR A 143 -24.74 8.55 6.76
CA THR A 143 -24.75 9.65 7.71
C THR A 143 -23.72 10.61 7.17
N ILE A 144 -24.21 11.56 6.39
CA ILE A 144 -23.58 12.86 6.20
C ILE A 144 -23.32 13.37 7.62
N SER A 145 -22.12 13.17 8.14
CA SER A 145 -21.64 13.89 9.32
C SER A 145 -21.30 15.30 8.84
N SER A 146 -22.32 16.08 8.51
CA SER A 146 -22.26 17.52 8.63
C SER A 146 -22.07 17.83 10.11
N LEU A 147 -20.82 17.85 10.55
CA LEU A 147 -20.45 18.59 11.75
C LEU A 147 -20.66 20.07 11.41
N SER A 148 -21.92 20.53 11.52
CA SER A 148 -22.22 21.93 11.73
C SER A 148 -21.59 22.31 13.06
N ARG A 149 -20.44 22.98 13.02
CA ARG A 149 -19.95 23.75 14.16
C ARG A 149 -20.91 24.94 14.32
N ASN A 150 -21.72 24.88 15.37
CA ASN A 150 -22.20 26.09 16.04
C ASN A 150 -21.10 26.62 16.96
#